data_AF-A0AAP0KEH6-F1
#
_entry.id   AF-A0AAP0KEH6-F1
#
_cell.length_a   1.000
_cell.length_b   1.000
_cell.length_c   1.000
_cell.angle_alpha   90.00
_cell.angle_beta   90.00
_cell.angle_gamma   90.00
#
_symmetry.space_group_name_H-M   'P 1'
#
loop_
_entity.id
_entity.type
_entity.pdbx_description
1 polymer ?
#
loop_
_entity_poly.entity_id
_entity_poly.type
_entity_poly.pdbx_seq_one_letter_code
_entity_poly.pdbx_strand_id
1 'polypeptide(L)'
;MGSESALRLPIVDFIKEDLKPGSPEWDSLKTQVKQALQEYGCFEALYNKVPSDLSIDLYEGLEELFDLPLQTKLRNRSNKPFHGYYDHIVFKCLFLDLLNINTVNLYAKQLVELDHMVRRMVLESLGVDKYYDEHIESTNYLLRVMKYKGPQTSEAKMGLNSHTDKNILTILHQNQVAGLEVQTKDGEWFDVKPSPNSFIVM
;
A
#
# COMPACT_ATOMS: atom_id res chain seq x y z
N MET A 1 27.98 19.94 -15.25
CA MET A 1 27.00 19.99 -14.14
C MET A 1 26.04 18.85 -14.37
N GLY A 2 26.27 17.72 -13.69
CA GLY A 2 25.47 16.51 -13.87
C GLY A 2 24.06 16.75 -13.33
N SER A 3 23.04 16.34 -14.06
CA SER A 3 21.69 16.29 -13.49
C SER A 3 21.72 15.28 -12.36
N GLU A 4 21.59 15.72 -11.12
CA GLU A 4 21.18 14.83 -10.03
C GLU A 4 19.85 14.22 -10.46
N SER A 5 19.87 12.95 -10.84
CA SER A 5 18.64 12.21 -11.07
C SER A 5 17.91 12.21 -9.74
N ALA A 6 16.79 12.93 -9.66
CA ALA A 6 15.93 12.89 -8.49
C ALA A 6 15.70 11.42 -8.10
N LEU A 7 15.99 11.08 -6.84
CA LEU A 7 15.75 9.73 -6.31
C LEU A 7 14.29 9.35 -6.57
N ARG A 8 14.08 8.16 -7.11
CA ARG A 8 12.76 7.59 -7.41
C ARG A 8 12.75 6.14 -7.00
N LEU A 9 11.57 5.66 -6.63
CA LEU A 9 11.40 4.24 -6.36
C LEU A 9 11.66 3.42 -7.63
N PRO A 10 12.26 2.23 -7.49
CA PRO A 10 12.29 1.26 -8.58
C PRO A 10 10.86 0.88 -8.95
N ILE A 11 10.59 0.80 -10.25
CA ILE A 11 9.29 0.38 -10.78
C ILE A 11 9.40 -1.09 -11.16
N VAL A 12 8.45 -1.90 -10.68
CA VAL A 12 8.38 -3.35 -10.91
C VAL A 12 7.07 -3.66 -11.62
N ASP A 13 7.16 -4.31 -12.77
CA ASP A 13 6.04 -4.53 -13.69
C ASP A 13 5.33 -5.87 -13.46
N PHE A 14 4.15 -5.85 -12.83
CA PHE A 14 3.28 -7.00 -12.61
C PHE A 14 2.15 -7.11 -13.66
N ILE A 15 2.17 -6.31 -14.72
CA ILE A 15 1.14 -6.33 -15.78
C ILE A 15 1.31 -7.53 -16.71
N LYS A 16 2.53 -8.07 -16.80
CA LYS A 16 2.86 -9.16 -17.72
C LYS A 16 1.93 -10.36 -17.51
N GLU A 17 1.36 -10.84 -18.61
CA GLU A 17 0.56 -12.06 -18.61
C GLU A 17 1.47 -13.27 -18.30
N ASP A 18 0.90 -14.28 -17.64
CA ASP A 18 1.58 -15.55 -17.31
C ASP A 18 2.82 -15.48 -16.38
N LEU A 19 2.77 -14.68 -15.32
CA LEU A 19 3.72 -14.77 -14.20
C LEU A 19 3.57 -16.09 -13.43
N LYS A 20 4.17 -17.16 -13.94
CA LYS A 20 4.13 -18.50 -13.35
C LYS A 20 5.40 -18.77 -12.55
N PRO A 21 5.31 -19.22 -11.29
CA PRO A 21 6.47 -19.61 -10.50
C PRO A 21 7.38 -20.59 -11.24
N GLY A 22 8.67 -20.27 -11.30
CA GLY A 22 9.69 -21.04 -12.02
C GLY A 22 9.84 -20.71 -13.51
N SER A 23 9.08 -19.76 -14.06
CA SER A 23 9.36 -19.23 -15.41
C SER A 23 10.53 -18.23 -15.40
N PRO A 24 11.22 -18.03 -16.53
CA PRO A 24 12.26 -17.00 -16.64
C PRO A 24 11.77 -15.59 -16.30
N GLU A 25 10.53 -15.26 -16.66
CA GLU A 25 9.89 -13.98 -16.36
C GLU A 25 9.66 -13.82 -14.86
N TRP A 26 9.20 -14.88 -14.19
CA TRP A 26 9.03 -14.91 -12.74
C TRP A 26 10.36 -14.74 -12.01
N ASP A 27 11.42 -15.45 -12.43
CA ASP A 27 12.73 -15.34 -11.80
C ASP A 27 13.37 -13.96 -12.01
N SER A 28 13.18 -13.36 -13.19
CA SER A 28 13.58 -11.98 -13.47
C SER A 28 12.82 -10.98 -12.59
N LEU A 29 11.51 -11.13 -12.44
CA LEU A 29 10.68 -10.25 -11.63
C LEU A 29 11.01 -10.40 -10.13
N LYS A 30 11.18 -11.64 -9.66
CA LYS A 30 11.65 -11.95 -8.30
C LYS A 30 12.99 -11.28 -7.99
N THR A 31 13.92 -11.28 -8.94
CA THR A 31 15.22 -10.61 -8.77
C THR A 31 15.04 -9.10 -8.60
N GLN A 32 14.16 -8.48 -9.40
CA GLN A 32 13.85 -7.05 -9.28
C GLN A 32 13.18 -6.72 -7.94
N VAL A 33 12.18 -7.51 -7.51
CA VAL A 33 11.52 -7.37 -6.21
C VAL A 33 12.55 -7.46 -5.07
N LYS A 34 13.39 -8.50 -5.08
CA LYS A 34 14.43 -8.69 -4.07
C LYS A 34 15.37 -7.49 -4.02
N GLN A 35 15.89 -7.04 -5.17
CA GLN A 35 16.82 -5.93 -5.24
C GLN A 35 16.18 -4.63 -4.74
N ALA A 36 14.93 -4.36 -5.13
CA ALA A 36 14.22 -3.17 -4.73
C ALA A 36 13.95 -3.13 -3.23
N LEU A 37 13.42 -4.21 -2.65
CA LEU A 37 13.21 -4.31 -1.20
C LEU A 37 14.53 -4.25 -0.43
N GLN A 38 15.57 -4.89 -0.95
CA GLN A 38 16.88 -4.85 -0.30
C GLN A 38 17.48 -3.46 -0.33
N GLU A 39 17.33 -2.68 -1.40
CA GLU A 39 18.02 -1.40 -1.57
C GLU A 39 17.23 -0.19 -1.08
N TYR A 40 15.93 -0.17 -1.37
CA TYR A 40 15.05 0.97 -1.09
C TYR A 40 14.06 0.69 0.04
N GLY A 41 13.88 -0.58 0.44
CA GLY A 41 12.85 -1.00 1.38
C GLY A 41 11.44 -1.02 0.80
N CYS A 42 11.25 -0.52 -0.43
CA CYS A 42 9.98 -0.52 -1.13
C CYS A 42 10.15 -0.34 -2.65
N PHE A 43 9.07 -0.51 -3.40
CA PHE A 43 9.01 -0.28 -4.84
C PHE A 43 7.61 0.15 -5.30
N GLU A 44 7.54 0.70 -6.49
CA GLU A 44 6.29 0.97 -7.18
C GLU A 44 5.93 -0.24 -8.06
N ALA A 45 4.80 -0.89 -7.78
CA ALA A 45 4.26 -1.99 -8.54
C ALA A 45 3.28 -1.45 -9.60
N LEU A 46 3.57 -1.68 -10.88
CA LEU A 46 2.58 -1.52 -11.94
C LEU A 46 1.65 -2.73 -11.94
N TYR A 47 0.37 -2.51 -11.69
CA TYR A 47 -0.59 -3.60 -11.50
C TYR A 47 -1.97 -3.20 -12.02
N ASN A 48 -2.45 -3.90 -13.06
CA ASN A 48 -3.66 -3.54 -13.80
C ASN A 48 -4.88 -4.43 -13.49
N LYS A 49 -4.76 -5.39 -12.57
CA LYS A 49 -5.89 -6.27 -12.20
C LYS A 49 -6.92 -5.60 -11.31
N VAL A 50 -6.61 -4.41 -10.78
CA VAL A 50 -7.60 -3.54 -10.13
C VAL A 50 -8.22 -2.65 -11.21
N PRO A 51 -9.52 -2.82 -11.54
CA PRO A 51 -10.18 -1.95 -12.51
C PRO A 51 -10.21 -0.49 -12.02
N SER A 52 -10.10 0.46 -12.95
CA SER A 52 -10.20 1.89 -12.63
C SER A 52 -11.52 2.23 -11.93
N ASP A 53 -12.64 1.72 -12.47
CA ASP A 53 -13.98 2.02 -11.97
C ASP A 53 -14.15 1.53 -10.53
N LEU A 54 -13.59 0.35 -10.21
CA LEU A 54 -13.59 -0.18 -8.84
C LEU A 54 -12.80 0.72 -7.88
N SER A 55 -11.72 1.33 -8.35
CA SER A 55 -10.94 2.29 -7.56
C SER A 55 -11.70 3.60 -7.35
N ILE A 56 -12.41 4.12 -8.37
CA ILE A 56 -13.18 5.36 -8.21
C ILE A 56 -14.36 5.11 -7.26
N ASP A 57 -15.10 4.02 -7.44
CA ASP A 57 -16.20 3.62 -6.55
C ASP A 57 -15.74 3.50 -5.10
N LEU A 58 -14.53 2.95 -4.88
CA LEU A 58 -13.94 2.86 -3.55
C LEU A 58 -13.67 4.26 -2.98
N TYR A 59 -13.02 5.15 -3.74
CA TYR A 59 -12.69 6.49 -3.27
C TYR A 59 -13.93 7.37 -3.04
N GLU A 60 -14.93 7.31 -3.91
CA GLU A 60 -16.21 8.01 -3.75
C GLU A 60 -16.93 7.55 -2.47
N GLY A 61 -17.03 6.23 -2.26
CA GLY A 61 -17.61 5.69 -1.03
C GLY A 61 -16.82 6.09 0.22
N LEU A 62 -15.48 6.19 0.11
CA LEU A 62 -14.64 6.67 1.19
C LEU A 62 -14.85 8.15 1.50
N GLU A 63 -15.02 8.99 0.49
CA GLU A 63 -15.33 10.40 0.67
C GLU A 63 -16.64 10.57 1.45
N GLU A 64 -17.71 9.89 1.02
CA GLU A 64 -18.99 9.87 1.74
C GLU A 64 -18.84 9.44 3.19
N LEU A 65 -18.09 8.35 3.43
CA LEU A 65 -17.84 7.81 4.76
C LEU A 65 -17.08 8.82 5.65
N PHE A 66 -16.07 9.49 5.11
CA PHE A 66 -15.30 10.49 5.84
C PHE A 66 -16.05 11.81 6.05
N ASP A 67 -17.10 12.07 5.28
CA ASP A 67 -17.92 13.27 5.37
C ASP A 67 -19.11 13.11 6.34
N LEU A 68 -19.40 11.88 6.78
CA LEU A 68 -20.35 11.62 7.88
C LEU A 68 -20.04 12.48 9.12
N PRO A 69 -21.07 12.88 9.91
CA PRO A 69 -20.85 13.61 11.16
C PRO A 69 -19.86 12.90 12.09
N LEU A 70 -19.02 13.66 12.80
CA LEU A 70 -18.03 13.10 13.73
C LEU A 70 -18.65 12.13 14.74
N GLN A 71 -19.83 12.47 15.26
CA GLN A 71 -20.57 11.62 16.19
C GLN A 71 -20.94 10.25 15.59
N THR A 72 -21.26 10.20 14.30
CA THR A 72 -21.54 8.95 13.59
C THR A 72 -20.28 8.11 13.46
N LYS A 73 -19.16 8.71 13.05
CA LYS A 73 -17.87 8.00 12.92
C LYS A 73 -17.36 7.47 14.26
N LEU A 74 -17.51 8.23 15.35
CA LEU A 74 -17.12 7.81 16.71
C LEU A 74 -17.91 6.63 17.27
N ARG A 75 -19.05 6.26 16.65
CA ARG A 75 -19.81 5.04 16.99
C ARG A 75 -19.18 3.79 16.40
N ASN A 76 -18.36 3.90 15.34
CA ASN A 76 -17.62 2.78 14.79
C ASN A 76 -16.45 2.45 15.74
N ARG A 77 -16.71 1.62 16.75
CA ARG A 77 -15.72 1.18 17.74
C ARG A 77 -15.63 -0.34 17.71
N SER A 78 -14.42 -0.83 17.91
CA SER A 78 -14.17 -2.26 18.07
C SER A 78 -13.26 -2.50 19.26
N ASN A 79 -13.50 -3.62 19.95
CA ASN A 79 -12.59 -4.11 20.99
C ASN A 79 -11.40 -4.86 20.38
N LYS A 80 -11.42 -5.14 19.08
CA LYS A 80 -10.27 -5.71 18.36
C LYS A 80 -9.24 -4.61 18.13
N PRO A 81 -7.95 -4.83 18.45
CA PRO A 81 -6.90 -3.88 18.15
C PRO A 81 -6.92 -3.48 16.67
N PHE A 82 -6.66 -2.20 16.38
CA PHE A 82 -6.62 -1.66 15.03
C PHE A 82 -7.93 -1.85 14.25
N HIS A 83 -9.10 -1.73 14.90
CA HIS A 83 -10.41 -1.75 14.25
C HIS A 83 -11.28 -0.59 14.75
N GLY A 84 -12.17 -0.07 13.90
CA GLY A 84 -13.01 1.10 14.18
C GLY A 84 -12.47 2.44 13.65
N TYR A 85 -13.02 3.54 14.14
CA TYR A 85 -12.62 4.90 13.80
C TYR A 85 -11.63 5.46 14.82
N TYR A 86 -10.55 6.05 14.32
CA TYR A 86 -9.59 6.82 15.10
C TYR A 86 -9.51 8.25 14.57
N ASP A 87 -9.80 9.21 15.45
CA ASP A 87 -9.65 10.63 15.17
C ASP A 87 -8.29 11.10 15.70
N HIS A 88 -7.30 11.21 14.82
CA HIS A 88 -6.05 11.87 15.13
C HIS A 88 -6.13 13.33 14.67
N ILE A 89 -5.37 14.23 15.31
CA ILE A 89 -5.42 15.67 15.02
C ILE A 89 -5.18 15.96 13.53
N VAL A 90 -4.30 15.17 12.92
CA VAL A 90 -3.77 15.37 11.56
C VAL A 90 -4.39 14.42 10.52
N PHE A 91 -4.80 13.22 10.93
CA PHE A 91 -5.40 12.22 10.04
C PHE A 91 -6.57 11.51 10.70
N LYS A 92 -7.49 11.02 9.86
CA LYS A 92 -8.60 10.17 10.27
C LYS A 92 -8.38 8.78 9.74
N CYS A 93 -8.57 7.77 10.59
CA CYS A 93 -8.37 6.38 10.22
C CYS A 93 -9.68 5.60 10.41
N LEU A 94 -10.06 4.80 9.40
CA LEU A 94 -11.21 3.93 9.44
C LEU A 94 -10.81 2.51 9.06
N PHE A 95 -11.26 1.56 9.87
CA PHE A 95 -11.35 0.15 9.49
C PHE A 95 -12.81 -0.13 9.11
N LEU A 96 -13.00 -0.69 7.93
CA LEU A 96 -14.22 -0.55 7.15
C LEU A 96 -15.23 -1.67 7.47
N ASP A 97 -16.28 -1.33 8.22
CA ASP A 97 -17.52 -2.13 8.34
C ASP A 97 -18.73 -1.44 7.66
N LEU A 98 -18.56 -0.24 7.08
CA LEU A 98 -19.66 0.66 6.67
C LEU A 98 -19.73 1.01 5.17
N LEU A 99 -18.74 0.63 4.37
CA LEU A 99 -18.83 0.78 2.91
C LEU A 99 -19.71 -0.31 2.30
N ASN A 100 -20.07 -0.18 1.02
CA ASN A 100 -20.55 -1.31 0.24
C ASN A 100 -19.50 -2.42 0.36
N ILE A 101 -19.78 -3.40 1.24
CA ILE A 101 -18.86 -4.45 1.62
C ILE A 101 -18.33 -5.19 0.37
N ASN A 102 -19.13 -5.21 -0.69
CA ASN A 102 -18.77 -5.79 -1.97
C ASN A 102 -17.64 -5.02 -2.68
N THR A 103 -17.68 -3.69 -2.76
CA THR A 103 -16.63 -2.88 -3.41
C THR A 103 -15.30 -3.06 -2.69
N VAL A 104 -15.31 -2.96 -1.36
CA VAL A 104 -14.11 -3.16 -0.53
C VAL A 104 -13.56 -4.58 -0.68
N ASN A 105 -14.42 -5.59 -0.64
CA ASN A 105 -14.01 -6.99 -0.78
C ASN A 105 -13.44 -7.28 -2.17
N LEU A 106 -14.06 -6.77 -3.24
CA LEU A 106 -13.56 -6.93 -4.60
C LEU A 106 -12.19 -6.29 -4.76
N TYR A 107 -12.05 -5.07 -4.24
CA TYR A 107 -10.79 -4.33 -4.28
C TYR A 107 -9.68 -5.05 -3.49
N ALA A 108 -9.98 -5.44 -2.24
CA ALA A 108 -9.05 -6.16 -1.38
C ALA A 108 -8.62 -7.51 -1.98
N LYS A 109 -9.54 -8.24 -2.62
CA LYS A 109 -9.25 -9.51 -3.28
C LYS A 109 -8.18 -9.36 -4.38
N GLN A 110 -8.23 -8.27 -5.15
CA GLN A 110 -7.20 -8.00 -6.17
C GLN A 110 -5.84 -7.70 -5.54
N LEU A 111 -5.80 -7.03 -4.39
CA LEU A 111 -4.55 -6.74 -3.68
C LEU A 111 -3.97 -7.97 -2.98
N VAL A 112 -4.80 -8.90 -2.51
CA VAL A 112 -4.34 -10.18 -1.96
C VAL A 112 -3.59 -10.99 -3.03
N GLU A 113 -4.00 -10.92 -4.29
CA GLU A 113 -3.27 -11.59 -5.38
C GLU A 113 -1.87 -10.97 -5.58
N LEU A 114 -1.75 -9.64 -5.55
CA LEU A 114 -0.45 -8.96 -5.60
C LEU A 114 0.42 -9.32 -4.37
N ASP A 115 -0.16 -9.32 -3.18
CA ASP A 115 0.50 -9.72 -1.93
C ASP A 115 1.05 -11.14 -2.01
N HIS A 116 0.25 -12.11 -2.48
CA HIS A 116 0.66 -13.49 -2.67
C HIS A 116 1.85 -13.60 -3.63
N MET A 117 1.81 -12.90 -4.78
CA MET A 117 2.91 -12.89 -5.73
C MET A 117 4.21 -12.37 -5.09
N VAL A 118 4.14 -11.20 -4.44
CA VAL A 118 5.32 -10.58 -3.82
C VAL A 118 5.86 -11.43 -2.67
N ARG A 119 5.00 -11.91 -1.77
CA ARG A 119 5.40 -12.79 -0.66
C ARG A 119 6.08 -14.06 -1.16
N ARG A 120 5.53 -14.70 -2.19
CA ARG A 120 6.14 -15.88 -2.79
C ARG A 120 7.53 -15.56 -3.33
N MET A 121 7.68 -14.47 -4.09
CA MET A 121 8.97 -14.03 -4.60
C MET A 121 9.98 -13.78 -3.48
N VAL A 122 9.55 -13.14 -2.39
CA VAL A 122 10.39 -12.89 -1.22
C VAL A 122 10.85 -14.22 -0.60
N LEU A 123 9.94 -15.14 -0.29
CA LEU A 123 10.28 -16.42 0.33
C LEU A 123 11.18 -17.29 -0.56
N GLU A 124 10.90 -17.35 -1.87
CA GLU A 124 11.76 -18.03 -2.85
C GLU A 124 13.16 -17.38 -2.90
N SER A 125 13.25 -16.05 -2.86
CA SER A 125 14.53 -15.34 -2.90
C SER A 125 15.41 -15.54 -1.66
N LEU A 126 14.78 -16.00 -0.57
CA LEU A 126 15.40 -16.36 0.71
C LEU A 126 15.62 -17.88 0.85
N GLY A 127 15.15 -18.69 -0.10
CA GLY A 127 15.28 -20.15 -0.07
C GLY A 127 14.40 -20.85 0.98
N VAL A 128 13.29 -20.24 1.35
CA VAL A 128 12.35 -20.73 2.38
C VAL A 128 10.92 -20.88 1.86
N ASP A 129 10.75 -20.98 0.55
CA ASP A 129 9.48 -21.12 -0.17
C ASP A 129 8.66 -22.35 0.25
N LYS A 130 9.29 -23.38 0.81
CA LYS A 130 8.60 -24.54 1.38
C LYS A 130 7.59 -24.18 2.50
N TYR A 131 7.71 -23.00 3.11
CA TYR A 131 6.77 -22.50 4.13
C TYR A 131 5.72 -21.54 3.57
N TYR A 132 5.65 -21.37 2.24
CA TYR A 132 4.73 -20.41 1.63
C TYR A 132 3.28 -20.65 2.02
N ASP A 133 2.79 -21.89 1.91
CA ASP A 133 1.39 -22.20 2.23
C ASP A 133 1.07 -21.93 3.71
N GLU A 134 1.93 -22.39 4.64
CA GLU A 134 1.77 -22.13 6.08
C GLU A 134 1.80 -20.63 6.42
N HIS A 135 2.68 -19.88 5.75
CA HIS A 135 2.79 -18.42 5.89
C HIS A 135 1.53 -17.70 5.43
N ILE A 136 0.96 -18.10 4.29
CA ILE A 136 -0.30 -17.53 3.79
C ILE A 136 -1.49 -17.92 4.68
N GLU A 137 -1.58 -19.19 5.11
CA GLU A 137 -2.64 -19.68 5.98
C GLU A 137 -2.66 -18.98 7.36
N SER A 138 -1.49 -18.57 7.86
CA SER A 138 -1.36 -17.83 9.12
C SER A 138 -1.45 -16.31 8.96
N THR A 139 -1.54 -15.80 7.73
CA THR A 139 -1.59 -14.36 7.44
C THR A 139 -2.99 -13.79 7.71
N ASN A 140 -3.04 -12.66 8.42
CA ASN A 140 -4.24 -11.86 8.60
C ASN A 140 -4.09 -10.54 7.85
N TYR A 141 -5.14 -10.14 7.12
CA TYR A 141 -5.16 -8.88 6.38
C TYR A 141 -5.84 -7.77 7.17
N LEU A 142 -5.28 -6.58 7.10
CA LEU A 142 -5.86 -5.37 7.69
C LEU A 142 -5.90 -4.27 6.63
N LEU A 143 -7.11 -3.89 6.22
CA LEU A 143 -7.30 -2.73 5.36
C LEU A 143 -7.44 -1.48 6.23
N ARG A 144 -6.50 -0.56 6.07
CA ARG A 144 -6.52 0.75 6.72
C ARG A 144 -6.79 1.83 5.69
N VAL A 145 -7.75 2.72 5.97
CA VAL A 145 -7.98 3.91 5.16
C VAL A 145 -7.68 5.17 5.94
N MET A 146 -6.94 6.09 5.33
CA MET A 146 -6.49 7.33 5.95
C MET A 146 -6.92 8.54 5.13
N LYS A 147 -7.52 9.55 5.79
CA LYS A 147 -7.78 10.89 5.21
C LYS A 147 -6.96 11.92 5.97
N TYR A 148 -6.04 12.59 5.28
CA TYR A 148 -5.23 13.67 5.82
C TYR A 148 -5.92 15.01 5.61
N LYS A 149 -5.81 15.92 6.57
CA LYS A 149 -6.23 17.31 6.36
C LYS A 149 -5.11 18.06 5.65
N GLY A 150 -5.46 18.76 4.57
CA GLY A 150 -4.53 19.66 3.91
C GLY A 150 -4.06 20.80 4.84
N PRO A 151 -2.84 21.32 4.66
CA PRO A 151 -2.36 22.44 5.44
C PRO A 151 -3.22 23.70 5.17
N GLN A 152 -3.51 24.46 6.22
CA GLN A 152 -4.25 25.74 6.11
C GLN A 152 -3.36 26.91 5.64
N THR A 153 -2.08 26.61 5.39
CA THR A 153 -0.99 27.54 5.09
C THR A 153 -0.13 26.92 4.00
N SER A 154 0.75 27.70 3.37
CA SER A 154 1.74 27.18 2.41
C SER A 154 2.85 26.35 3.06
N GLU A 155 2.96 26.38 4.40
CA GLU A 155 3.93 25.57 5.14
C GLU A 155 3.54 24.10 5.14
N ALA A 156 4.49 23.23 4.77
CA ALA A 156 4.36 21.79 4.92
C ALA A 156 4.17 21.42 6.39
N LYS A 157 3.22 20.53 6.66
CA LYS A 157 2.93 20.02 8.00
C LYS A 157 3.04 18.51 8.01
N MET A 158 3.73 17.99 9.02
CA MET A 158 3.90 16.55 9.23
C MET A 158 2.53 15.88 9.39
N GLY A 159 2.17 15.00 8.45
CA GLY A 159 0.92 14.25 8.43
C GLY A 159 0.92 13.10 9.45
N LEU A 160 1.98 12.31 9.39
CA LEU A 160 2.23 11.12 10.18
C LEU A 160 3.73 11.08 10.51
N ASN A 161 4.08 10.82 11.77
CA ASN A 161 5.49 10.76 12.16
C ASN A 161 6.23 9.64 11.42
N SER A 162 7.53 9.81 11.19
CA SER A 162 8.41 8.79 10.63
C SER A 162 8.29 7.49 11.44
N HIS A 163 8.05 6.38 10.76
CA HIS A 163 7.93 5.05 11.37
C HIS A 163 8.20 3.97 10.33
N THR A 164 8.37 2.74 10.79
CA THR A 164 8.28 1.54 9.97
C THR A 164 6.99 0.81 10.30
N ASP A 165 6.40 0.16 9.30
CA ASP A 165 5.30 -0.75 9.56
C ASP A 165 5.78 -1.98 10.36
N LYS A 166 4.86 -2.58 11.11
CA LYS A 166 5.13 -3.76 11.95
C LYS A 166 4.73 -5.08 11.27
N ASN A 167 4.13 -5.01 10.10
CA ASN A 167 3.69 -6.16 9.32
C ASN A 167 4.83 -6.66 8.41
N ILE A 168 4.54 -7.72 7.66
CA ILE A 168 5.51 -8.35 6.74
C ILE A 168 5.50 -7.70 5.35
N LEU A 169 4.35 -7.16 4.94
CA LEU A 169 4.17 -6.49 3.66
C LEU A 169 3.04 -5.46 3.78
N THR A 170 3.24 -4.28 3.21
CA THR A 170 2.23 -3.24 3.02
C THR A 170 2.06 -2.97 1.53
N ILE A 171 0.80 -2.89 1.07
CA ILE A 171 0.42 -2.41 -0.25
C ILE A 171 -0.34 -1.10 -0.06
N LEU A 172 0.22 0.00 -0.55
CA LEU A 172 -0.31 1.35 -0.41
C LEU A 172 -0.83 1.89 -1.74
N HIS A 173 -2.05 2.43 -1.73
CA HIS A 173 -2.65 3.15 -2.85
C HIS A 173 -3.02 4.58 -2.43
N GLN A 174 -2.69 5.56 -3.28
CA GLN A 174 -2.87 6.99 -2.99
C GLN A 174 -3.80 7.64 -4.03
N ASN A 175 -4.57 8.64 -3.62
CA ASN A 175 -5.50 9.38 -4.48
C ASN A 175 -4.81 10.48 -5.30
N GLN A 176 -3.60 10.22 -5.81
CA GLN A 176 -2.80 11.13 -6.63
C GLN A 176 -2.43 12.47 -5.97
N VAL A 177 -2.58 12.58 -4.65
CA VAL A 177 -2.09 13.71 -3.85
C VAL A 177 -0.71 13.34 -3.29
N ALA A 178 0.29 14.18 -3.56
CA ALA A 178 1.64 14.00 -3.02
C ALA A 178 1.67 14.23 -1.50
N GLY A 179 2.52 13.48 -0.79
CA GLY A 179 2.69 13.61 0.66
C GLY A 179 3.38 12.44 1.35
N LEU A 180 3.59 11.32 0.65
CA LEU A 180 4.43 10.23 1.13
C LEU A 180 5.91 10.56 0.87
N GLU A 181 6.72 10.45 1.91
CA GLU A 181 8.17 10.46 1.83
C GLU A 181 8.71 9.10 2.30
N VAL A 182 9.80 8.64 1.69
CA VAL A 182 10.50 7.41 2.07
C VAL A 182 11.94 7.75 2.44
N GLN A 183 12.45 7.09 3.47
CA GLN A 183 13.84 7.22 3.90
C GLN A 183 14.70 6.13 3.26
N THR A 184 15.80 6.51 2.61
CA THR A 184 16.81 5.57 2.11
C THR A 184 17.62 4.97 3.27
N LYS A 185 18.38 3.90 2.99
CA LYS A 185 19.31 3.32 3.97
C LYS A 185 20.33 4.30 4.53
N ASP A 186 20.71 5.30 3.74
CA ASP A 186 21.67 6.31 4.12
C ASP A 186 21.04 7.45 4.95
N GLY A 187 19.73 7.38 5.20
CA GLY A 187 19.00 8.32 6.04
C GLY A 187 18.37 9.50 5.28
N GLU A 188 18.55 9.56 3.97
CA GLU A 188 18.01 10.62 3.11
C GLU A 188 16.52 10.40 2.85
N TRP A 189 15.74 11.47 2.90
CA TRP A 189 14.30 11.44 2.60
C TRP A 189 14.04 11.93 1.18
N PHE A 190 13.12 11.28 0.48
CA PHE A 190 12.66 11.73 -0.83
C PHE A 190 11.16 11.53 -1.01
N ASP A 191 10.55 12.45 -1.77
CA ASP A 191 9.14 12.41 -2.13
C ASP A 191 8.83 11.23 -3.06
N VAL A 192 7.81 10.46 -2.71
CA VAL A 192 7.23 9.45 -3.60
C VAL A 192 6.05 10.08 -4.33
N LYS A 193 6.23 10.31 -5.63
CA LYS A 193 5.14 10.81 -6.48
C LYS A 193 4.21 9.65 -6.83
N PRO A 194 2.92 9.72 -6.48
CA PRO A 194 1.98 8.68 -6.86
C PRO A 194 1.84 8.64 -8.39
N SER A 195 1.90 7.43 -8.96
CA SER A 195 1.52 7.22 -10.36
C SER A 195 0.10 6.66 -10.43
N PRO A 196 -0.66 6.98 -11.49
CA PRO A 196 -1.93 6.32 -11.75
C PRO A 196 -1.76 4.81 -11.92
N ASN A 197 -2.72 4.02 -11.42
CA ASN A 197 -2.76 2.55 -11.57
C ASN A 197 -1.50 1.83 -11.04
N SER A 198 -0.88 2.39 -10.01
CA SER A 198 0.29 1.81 -9.35
C SER A 198 0.03 1.65 -7.85
N PHE A 199 0.81 0.77 -7.24
CA PHE A 199 0.79 0.52 -5.81
C PHE A 199 2.20 0.61 -5.27
N ILE A 200 2.36 1.18 -4.09
CA ILE A 200 3.65 1.14 -3.40
C ILE A 200 3.67 -0.11 -2.54
N VAL A 201 4.69 -0.94 -2.70
CA VAL A 201 4.87 -2.18 -1.95
C VAL A 201 6.11 -2.05 -1.07
N MET A 202 5.96 -2.35 0.21
CA MET A 202 7.00 -2.22 1.25
C MET A 202 7.00 -3.46 2.14
#